data_AF-A0A024U4A1-F1
#
_entry.id   AF-A0A024U4A1-F1
#
_cell.length_a   1.000
_cell.length_b   1.000
_cell.length_c   1.000
_cell.angle_alpha   90.00
_cell.angle_beta   90.00
_cell.angle_gamma   90.00
#
_symmetry.space_group_name_H-M   'P 1'
#
loop_
_entity.id
_entity.type
_entity.pdbx_description
1 polymer ?
#
loop_
_entity_poly.entity_id
_entity_poly.type
_entity_poly.pdbx_seq_one_letter_code
_entity_poly.pdbx_strand_id
1 'polypeptide(L)'
;MATSTSSFDMWLYARLEALSVDSEVYGEYVKGIVADTETELGERCSSAVDILRAVLGDDAALDTMAGELQKKWLEHERELVELKAQELEEVKARHLAEKMEELKLVELNKQAEAEKALARAHMSKEELQQREKILRDYGAIGDSEFDEDGNVIFKGSQKTEELSTVNTNRGQGKVMQQEMREKMKKEHDAKVKREKELLEADRLRKDKAQKRTQKREKQRGCG
;
A
#
# COMPACT_ATOMS: atom_id res chain seq x y z
N MET A 1 -3.38 22.78 21.06
CA MET A 1 -3.68 21.44 20.53
C MET A 1 -5.06 21.08 21.05
N ALA A 2 -6.12 21.26 20.26
CA ALA A 2 -7.45 20.86 20.68
C ALA A 2 -7.52 19.34 20.54
N THR A 3 -7.36 18.63 21.66
CA THR A 3 -7.62 17.20 21.74
C THR A 3 -9.10 17.00 21.48
N SER A 4 -9.46 16.31 20.40
CA SER A 4 -10.84 15.90 20.16
C SER A 4 -11.30 15.08 21.36
N THR A 5 -12.07 15.70 22.27
CA THR A 5 -12.50 15.07 23.52
C THR A 5 -13.48 13.96 23.16
N SER A 6 -13.09 12.71 23.40
CA SER A 6 -13.96 11.58 23.10
C SER A 6 -15.19 11.56 24.02
N SER A 7 -16.24 10.86 23.62
CA SER A 7 -17.44 10.63 24.46
C SER A 7 -17.07 10.08 25.84
N PHE A 8 -16.08 9.19 25.89
CA PHE A 8 -15.50 8.65 27.12
C PHE A 8 -14.81 9.72 27.97
N ASP A 9 -13.96 10.55 27.36
CA ASP A 9 -13.22 11.60 28.08
C ASP A 9 -14.17 12.61 28.74
N MET A 10 -15.20 13.05 28.01
CA MET A 10 -16.21 13.96 28.54
C MET A 10 -16.95 13.36 29.74
N TRP A 11 -17.32 12.08 29.65
CA TRP A 11 -17.99 11.38 30.75
C TRP A 11 -17.05 11.19 31.96
N LEU A 12 -15.79 10.81 31.73
CA LEU A 12 -14.81 10.59 32.78
C LEU A 12 -14.49 11.88 33.53
N TYR A 13 -14.24 12.98 32.82
CA TYR A 13 -13.96 14.27 33.44
C TYR A 13 -15.14 14.78 34.25
N ALA A 14 -16.37 14.71 33.71
CA ALA A 14 -17.57 15.08 34.46
C ALA A 14 -17.78 14.21 35.72
N ARG A 15 -17.44 12.92 35.64
CA ARG A 15 -17.54 12.01 36.78
C ARG A 15 -16.51 12.33 37.87
N LEU A 16 -15.28 12.68 37.49
CA LEU A 16 -14.22 13.06 38.42
C LEU A 16 -14.51 14.42 39.08
N GLU A 17 -15.05 15.39 38.33
CA GLU A 17 -15.49 16.68 38.88
C GLU A 17 -16.61 16.50 39.92
N ALA A 18 -17.55 15.59 39.68
CA ALA A 18 -18.60 15.27 40.65
C ALA A 18 -18.06 14.69 41.96
N LEU A 19 -16.90 14.02 41.91
CA LEU A 19 -16.18 13.49 43.07
C LEU A 19 -15.23 14.52 43.70
N SER A 20 -15.21 15.77 43.20
CA SER A 20 -14.28 16.82 43.63
C SER A 20 -12.80 16.43 43.49
N VAL A 21 -12.48 15.60 42.50
CA VAL A 21 -11.12 15.21 42.12
C VAL A 21 -10.66 16.06 40.94
N ASP A 22 -9.37 16.37 40.88
CA ASP A 22 -8.75 17.01 39.73
C ASP A 22 -8.94 16.16 38.47
N SER A 23 -9.87 16.58 37.60
CA SER A 23 -10.27 15.84 36.42
C SER A 23 -9.18 15.78 35.36
N GLU A 24 -8.31 16.78 35.27
CA GLU A 24 -7.22 16.83 34.28
C GLU A 24 -6.15 15.80 34.64
N VAL A 25 -5.69 15.82 35.90
CA VAL A 25 -4.64 14.89 36.38
C VAL A 25 -5.14 13.46 36.44
N TYR A 26 -6.27 13.23 37.12
CA TYR A 26 -6.76 11.87 37.34
C TYR A 26 -7.48 11.30 36.13
N GLY A 27 -8.05 12.14 35.26
CA GLY A 27 -8.69 11.66 34.05
C GLY A 27 -7.69 11.09 33.06
N GLU A 28 -6.53 11.73 32.87
CA GLU A 28 -5.45 11.16 32.05
C GLU A 28 -4.88 9.88 32.67
N TYR A 29 -4.72 9.84 33.99
CA TYR A 29 -4.18 8.68 34.68
C TYR A 29 -5.12 7.46 34.62
N VAL A 30 -6.40 7.67 34.95
CA VAL A 30 -7.45 6.64 34.85
C VAL A 30 -7.58 6.16 33.41
N LYS A 31 -7.61 7.07 32.44
CA LYS A 31 -7.65 6.71 31.02
C LYS A 31 -6.43 5.89 30.62
N GLY A 32 -5.23 6.25 31.07
CA GLY A 32 -4.00 5.49 30.79
C GLY A 32 -4.09 4.04 31.27
N ILE A 33 -4.59 3.83 32.49
CA ILE A 33 -4.78 2.48 33.06
C ILE A 33 -5.84 1.71 32.28
N VAL A 34 -6.99 2.33 32.01
CA VAL A 34 -8.08 1.66 31.29
C VAL A 34 -7.74 1.45 29.81
N ALA A 35 -6.83 2.22 29.23
CA ALA A 35 -6.36 2.00 27.86
C ALA A 35 -5.36 0.85 27.75
N ASP A 36 -4.77 0.39 28.87
CA ASP A 36 -3.79 -0.68 28.86
C ASP A 36 -4.40 -2.01 28.44
N THR A 37 -3.87 -2.61 27.37
CA THR A 37 -4.34 -3.87 26.80
C THR A 37 -3.62 -5.10 27.35
N GLU A 38 -2.63 -4.94 28.22
CA GLU A 38 -1.86 -6.06 28.79
C GLU A 38 -2.66 -6.85 29.83
N THR A 39 -3.57 -6.18 30.55
CA THR A 39 -4.41 -6.77 31.60
C THR A 39 -5.89 -6.81 31.23
N GLU A 40 -6.67 -7.66 31.91
CA GLU A 40 -8.11 -7.74 31.69
C GLU A 40 -8.83 -6.43 32.03
N LEU A 41 -9.86 -6.08 31.25
CA LEU A 41 -10.60 -4.84 31.43
C LEU A 41 -11.20 -4.67 32.84
N GLY A 42 -11.71 -5.74 33.45
CA GLY A 42 -12.21 -5.69 34.82
C GLY A 42 -11.12 -5.34 35.84
N GLU A 43 -9.93 -5.90 35.69
CA GLU A 43 -8.79 -5.70 36.60
C GLU A 43 -8.21 -4.28 36.48
N ARG A 44 -8.02 -3.78 35.25
CA ARG A 44 -7.56 -2.41 35.03
C ARG A 44 -8.57 -1.38 35.52
N CYS A 45 -9.88 -1.63 35.33
CA CYS A 45 -10.92 -0.75 35.87
C CYS A 45 -10.92 -0.74 37.40
N SER A 46 -10.80 -1.92 38.02
CA SER A 46 -10.73 -2.02 39.48
C SER A 46 -9.51 -1.30 40.03
N SER A 47 -8.34 -1.50 39.40
CA SER A 47 -7.09 -0.82 39.75
C SER A 47 -7.20 0.70 39.64
N ALA A 48 -7.84 1.21 38.58
CA ALA A 48 -8.10 2.64 38.42
C ALA A 48 -9.00 3.19 39.54
N VAL A 49 -10.03 2.44 39.94
CA VAL A 49 -10.90 2.82 41.07
C VAL A 49 -10.16 2.73 42.40
N ASP A 50 -9.28 1.76 42.60
CA ASP A 50 -8.49 1.63 43.85
C ASP A 50 -7.54 2.81 44.06
N ILE A 51 -6.98 3.36 42.99
CA ILE A 51 -6.21 4.61 43.04
C ILE A 51 -7.11 5.78 43.47
N LEU A 52 -8.31 5.88 42.91
CA LEU A 52 -9.26 6.93 43.31
C LEU A 52 -9.69 6.76 44.76
N ARG A 53 -9.89 5.52 45.24
CA ARG A 53 -10.15 5.22 46.66
C ARG A 53 -8.98 5.61 47.56
N ALA A 54 -7.74 5.47 47.11
CA ALA A 54 -6.58 5.92 47.88
C ALA A 54 -6.55 7.44 48.09
N VAL A 55 -7.20 8.20 47.20
CA VAL A 55 -7.25 9.67 47.23
C VAL A 55 -8.49 10.17 47.99
N LEU A 56 -9.66 9.58 47.71
CA LEU A 56 -10.96 10.00 48.25
C LEU A 56 -11.33 9.28 49.56
N GLY A 57 -10.68 8.17 49.88
CA GLY A 57 -11.12 7.24 50.91
C GLY A 57 -12.21 6.29 50.41
N ASP A 58 -12.86 5.62 51.36
CA ASP A 58 -13.90 4.61 51.09
C ASP A 58 -15.25 5.28 50.82
N ASP A 59 -15.36 5.96 49.67
CA ASP A 59 -16.57 6.64 49.21
C ASP A 59 -17.50 5.66 48.48
N ALA A 60 -18.77 5.59 48.90
CA ALA A 60 -19.79 4.74 48.29
C ALA A 60 -20.04 5.04 46.80
N ALA A 61 -19.70 6.25 46.32
CA ALA A 61 -19.79 6.62 44.91
C ALA A 61 -18.78 5.85 44.03
N LEU A 62 -17.74 5.25 44.61
CA LEU A 62 -16.72 4.46 43.92
C LEU A 62 -17.13 2.99 43.75
N ASP A 63 -18.11 2.50 44.51
CA ASP A 63 -18.52 1.09 44.48
C ASP A 63 -19.09 0.66 43.13
N THR A 64 -19.79 1.56 42.44
CA THR A 64 -20.32 1.31 41.09
C THR A 64 -19.36 1.75 39.99
N MET A 65 -18.32 2.52 40.33
CA MET A 65 -17.50 3.21 39.34
C MET A 65 -16.72 2.24 38.46
N ALA A 66 -16.22 1.11 38.99
CA ALA A 66 -15.49 0.13 38.19
C ALA A 66 -16.37 -0.47 37.06
N GLY A 67 -17.63 -0.78 37.37
CA GLY A 67 -18.59 -1.30 36.40
C GLY A 67 -19.03 -0.24 35.37
N GLU A 68 -19.23 1.00 35.82
CA GLU A 68 -19.52 2.12 34.93
C GLU A 68 -18.36 2.40 33.96
N LEU A 69 -17.12 2.41 34.47
CA LEU A 69 -15.89 2.59 33.71
C LEU A 69 -15.74 1.51 32.63
N GLN A 70 -15.96 0.24 33.01
CA GLN A 70 -15.94 -0.89 32.07
C GLN A 70 -16.98 -0.71 30.96
N LYS A 71 -18.22 -0.38 31.31
CA LYS A 71 -19.29 -0.18 30.33
C LYS A 71 -18.95 0.97 29.36
N LYS A 72 -18.51 2.10 29.90
CA LYS A 72 -18.18 3.30 29.11
C LYS A 72 -16.98 3.09 28.22
N TRP A 73 -15.99 2.31 28.67
CA TRP A 73 -14.86 1.94 27.84
C TRP A 73 -15.24 1.02 26.68
N LEU A 74 -16.10 0.03 26.91
CA LEU A 74 -16.59 -0.84 25.83
C LEU A 74 -17.44 -0.07 24.80
N GLU A 75 -18.23 0.91 25.25
CA GLU A 75 -18.93 1.84 24.36
C GLU A 75 -17.92 2.62 23.49
N HIS A 76 -16.86 3.14 24.10
CA HIS A 76 -15.80 3.87 23.40
C HIS A 76 -15.05 3.01 22.37
N GLU A 77 -14.68 1.78 22.72
CA GLU A 77 -14.01 0.85 21.80
C GLU A 77 -14.89 0.53 20.59
N ARG A 78 -16.19 0.33 20.82
CA ARG A 78 -17.15 0.11 19.72
C ARG A 78 -17.25 1.33 18.80
N GLU A 79 -17.38 2.53 19.36
CA GLU A 79 -17.40 3.78 18.60
C GLU A 79 -16.14 3.95 17.74
N LEU A 80 -14.96 3.64 18.30
CA LEU A 80 -13.70 3.69 17.56
C LEU A 80 -13.63 2.67 16.41
N VAL A 81 -14.18 1.47 16.60
CA VAL A 81 -14.24 0.45 15.55
C VAL A 81 -15.18 0.88 14.43
N GLU A 82 -16.36 1.41 14.77
CA GLU A 82 -17.33 1.91 13.80
C GLU A 82 -16.77 3.08 12.99
N LEU A 83 -16.10 4.03 13.65
CA LEU A 83 -15.46 5.17 12.98
C LEU A 83 -14.40 4.70 11.97
N LYS A 84 -13.51 3.77 12.38
CA LYS A 84 -12.50 3.20 11.48
C LYS A 84 -13.11 2.44 10.31
N ALA A 85 -14.24 1.76 10.52
CA ALA A 85 -14.94 1.05 9.46
C ALA A 85 -15.52 2.03 8.43
N GLN A 86 -16.13 3.14 8.89
CA GLN A 86 -16.65 4.20 8.03
C GLN A 86 -15.53 4.87 7.22
N GLU A 87 -14.43 5.24 7.87
CA GLU A 87 -13.26 5.82 7.19
C GLU A 87 -12.72 4.88 6.10
N LEU A 88 -12.64 3.57 6.38
CA LEU A 88 -12.20 2.58 5.40
C LEU A 88 -13.17 2.46 4.22
N GLU A 89 -14.47 2.55 4.47
CA GLU A 89 -15.50 2.51 3.43
C GLU A 89 -15.44 3.75 2.54
N GLU A 90 -15.24 4.94 3.12
CA GLU A 90 -15.04 6.18 2.37
C GLU A 90 -13.81 6.12 1.46
N VAL A 91 -12.67 5.62 1.98
CA VAL A 91 -11.44 5.45 1.20
C VAL A 91 -11.66 4.48 0.04
N LYS A 92 -12.36 3.36 0.27
CA LYS A 92 -12.71 2.42 -0.79
C LYS A 92 -13.62 3.05 -1.85
N ALA A 93 -14.61 3.83 -1.43
CA ALA A 93 -15.51 4.51 -2.35
C ALA A 93 -14.77 5.54 -3.23
N ARG A 94 -13.84 6.31 -2.65
CA ARG A 94 -12.99 7.25 -3.41
C ARG A 94 -12.12 6.51 -4.43
N HIS A 95 -11.45 5.44 -4.03
CA HIS A 95 -10.62 4.65 -4.94
C HIS A 95 -11.44 4.01 -6.07
N LEU A 96 -12.67 3.57 -5.79
CA LEU A 96 -13.56 3.06 -6.84
C LEU A 96 -13.98 4.17 -7.81
N ALA A 97 -14.27 5.37 -7.32
CA ALA A 97 -14.60 6.52 -8.16
C ALA A 97 -13.43 6.92 -9.08
N GLU A 98 -12.22 7.02 -8.54
CA GLU A 98 -11.00 7.31 -9.30
C GLU A 98 -10.76 6.26 -10.39
N LYS A 99 -10.90 4.98 -10.05
CA LYS A 99 -10.75 3.88 -11.03
C LYS A 99 -11.80 3.93 -12.14
N MET A 100 -13.04 4.30 -11.82
CA MET A 100 -14.08 4.48 -12.83
C MET A 100 -13.78 5.65 -13.76
N GLU A 101 -13.21 6.74 -13.24
CA GLU A 101 -12.80 7.88 -14.06
C GLU A 101 -11.61 7.54 -14.98
N GLU A 102 -10.61 6.82 -14.46
CA GLU A 102 -9.49 6.31 -15.26
C GLU A 102 -9.96 5.42 -16.41
N LEU A 103 -10.88 4.48 -16.13
CA LEU A 103 -11.44 3.60 -17.17
C LEU A 103 -12.18 4.39 -18.27
N LYS A 104 -12.95 5.42 -17.90
CA LYS A 104 -13.60 6.30 -18.88
C LYS A 104 -12.59 7.03 -19.75
N LEU A 105 -11.48 7.50 -19.17
CA LEU A 105 -10.42 8.18 -19.90
C LEU A 105 -9.72 7.23 -20.88
N VAL A 106 -9.47 5.98 -20.46
CA VAL A 106 -8.91 4.94 -21.34
C VAL A 106 -9.84 4.63 -22.50
N GLU A 107 -11.15 4.51 -22.24
CA GLU A 107 -12.14 4.25 -23.27
C GLU A 107 -12.24 5.40 -24.27
N LEU A 108 -12.26 6.65 -23.81
CA LEU A 108 -12.27 7.83 -24.66
C LEU A 108 -11.00 7.92 -25.53
N ASN A 109 -9.82 7.65 -24.96
CA ASN A 109 -8.58 7.61 -25.73
C ASN A 109 -8.60 6.50 -26.79
N LYS A 110 -9.16 5.33 -26.46
CA LYS A 110 -9.30 4.22 -27.40
C LYS A 110 -10.23 4.58 -28.56
N GLN A 111 -11.34 5.24 -28.28
CA GLN A 111 -12.26 5.75 -29.31
C GLN A 111 -11.56 6.78 -30.20
N ALA A 112 -10.86 7.74 -29.61
CA ALA A 112 -10.12 8.76 -30.36
C ALA A 112 -9.01 8.16 -31.25
N GLU A 113 -8.28 7.14 -30.78
CA GLU A 113 -7.31 6.43 -31.62
C GLU A 113 -7.97 5.64 -32.75
N ALA A 114 -9.11 4.98 -32.50
CA ALA A 114 -9.87 4.29 -33.53
C ALA A 114 -10.39 5.26 -34.62
N GLU A 115 -10.89 6.44 -34.23
CA GLU A 115 -11.31 7.49 -35.16
C GLU A 115 -10.14 8.00 -36.00
N LYS A 116 -8.97 8.22 -35.39
CA LYS A 116 -7.75 8.59 -36.12
C LYS A 116 -7.32 7.50 -37.10
N ALA A 117 -7.40 6.23 -36.72
CA ALA A 117 -7.07 5.11 -37.58
C ALA A 117 -8.01 5.05 -38.80
N LEU A 118 -9.32 5.20 -38.60
CA LEU A 118 -10.30 5.29 -39.68
C LEU A 118 -10.02 6.49 -40.59
N ALA A 119 -9.75 7.67 -40.03
CA ALA A 119 -9.41 8.86 -40.80
C ALA A 119 -8.16 8.65 -41.66
N ARG A 120 -7.14 7.94 -41.14
CA ARG A 120 -5.94 7.57 -41.92
C ARG A 120 -6.27 6.62 -43.06
N ALA A 121 -7.12 5.62 -42.81
CA ALA A 121 -7.53 4.64 -43.83
C ALA A 121 -8.35 5.27 -44.98
N HIS A 122 -9.06 6.37 -44.69
CA HIS A 122 -9.88 7.09 -45.67
C HIS A 122 -9.15 8.25 -46.40
N MET A 123 -7.85 8.47 -46.16
CA MET A 123 -7.11 9.52 -46.85
C MET A 123 -6.93 9.24 -48.35
N SER A 124 -7.00 10.30 -49.15
CA SER A 124 -6.74 10.23 -50.59
C SER A 124 -5.25 9.98 -50.88
N LYS A 125 -4.95 9.44 -52.06
CA LYS A 125 -3.58 9.20 -52.53
C LYS A 125 -2.72 10.46 -52.53
N GLU A 126 -3.31 11.61 -52.85
CA GLU A 126 -2.61 12.91 -52.86
C GLU A 126 -2.30 13.39 -51.44
N GLU A 127 -3.21 13.18 -50.48
CA GLU A 127 -3.02 13.52 -49.07
C GLU A 127 -1.97 12.62 -48.40
N LEU A 128 -1.93 11.34 -48.75
CA LEU A 128 -0.86 10.42 -48.32
C LEU A 128 0.51 10.92 -48.79
N GLN A 129 0.62 11.35 -50.05
CA GLN A 129 1.89 11.85 -50.62
C GLN A 129 2.35 13.15 -49.95
N GLN A 130 1.42 14.08 -49.68
CA GLN A 130 1.74 15.31 -48.94
C GLN A 130 2.19 15.01 -47.51
N ARG A 131 1.53 14.05 -46.84
CA ARG A 131 1.92 13.60 -45.51
C ARG A 131 3.29 12.91 -45.50
N GLU A 132 3.58 12.05 -46.47
CA GLU A 132 4.88 11.39 -46.61
C GLU A 132 6.00 12.41 -46.85
N LYS A 133 5.72 13.43 -47.69
CA LYS A 133 6.64 14.55 -47.92
C LYS A 133 6.94 15.30 -46.63
N ILE A 134 5.92 15.63 -45.84
CA ILE A 134 6.11 16.29 -44.53
C ILE A 134 6.92 15.37 -43.59
N LEU A 135 6.59 14.08 -43.48
CA LEU A 135 7.36 13.13 -42.65
C LEU A 135 8.84 13.04 -43.07
N ARG A 136 9.10 13.10 -44.38
CA ARG A 136 10.45 13.17 -44.96
C ARG A 136 11.17 14.45 -44.57
N ASP A 137 10.50 15.60 -44.66
CA ASP A 137 11.06 16.92 -44.31
C ASP A 137 11.42 17.01 -42.81
N TYR A 138 10.68 16.31 -41.95
CA TYR A 138 10.95 16.21 -40.50
C TYR A 138 11.92 15.07 -40.11
N GLY A 139 12.60 14.45 -41.07
CA GLY A 139 13.66 13.48 -40.80
C GLY A 139 13.19 12.11 -40.29
N ALA A 140 11.92 11.76 -40.49
CA ALA A 140 11.41 10.42 -40.23
C ALA A 140 11.76 9.49 -41.42
N ILE A 141 13.06 9.26 -41.62
CA ILE A 141 13.59 8.48 -42.74
C ILE A 141 13.47 6.98 -42.41
N GLY A 142 12.53 6.31 -43.06
CA GLY A 142 12.37 4.87 -43.06
C GLY A 142 11.17 4.49 -43.92
N ASP A 143 11.23 3.31 -44.56
CA ASP A 143 10.10 2.76 -45.31
C ASP A 143 8.95 2.54 -44.31
N SER A 144 8.01 3.49 -44.31
CA SER A 144 6.93 3.55 -43.34
C SER A 144 5.72 2.86 -43.94
N GLU A 145 5.49 1.62 -43.55
CA GLU A 145 4.31 0.86 -43.95
C GLU A 145 3.18 1.07 -42.93
N PHE A 146 1.94 0.99 -43.38
CA PHE A 146 0.78 0.96 -42.49
C PHE A 146 0.50 -0.48 -42.10
N ASP A 147 0.26 -0.75 -40.82
CA ASP A 147 -0.28 -2.04 -40.39
C ASP A 147 -1.77 -2.20 -40.74
N GLU A 148 -2.30 -3.38 -40.45
CA GLU A 148 -3.73 -3.70 -40.65
C GLU A 148 -4.67 -2.75 -39.87
N ASP A 149 -4.14 -2.02 -38.88
CA ASP A 149 -4.84 -1.02 -38.07
C ASP A 149 -4.57 0.44 -38.51
N GLY A 150 -3.85 0.67 -39.62
CA GLY A 150 -3.55 2.02 -40.13
C GLY A 150 -2.57 2.82 -39.28
N ASN A 151 -1.77 2.17 -38.44
CA ASN A 151 -0.66 2.76 -37.71
C ASN A 151 0.63 2.69 -38.52
N VAL A 152 1.46 3.72 -38.39
CA VAL A 152 2.72 3.83 -39.11
C VAL A 152 3.76 2.92 -38.44
N ILE A 153 4.12 1.83 -39.11
CA ILE A 153 5.22 0.95 -38.73
C ILE A 153 6.48 1.40 -39.47
N PHE A 154 7.50 1.80 -38.71
CA PHE A 154 8.84 1.99 -39.26
C PHE A 154 9.51 0.64 -39.47
N LYS A 155 9.57 0.18 -40.72
CA LYS A 155 10.54 -0.86 -41.07
C LYS A 155 11.91 -0.19 -41.14
N GLY A 156 12.79 -0.58 -40.20
CA GLY A 156 14.15 -0.06 -40.15
C GLY A 156 14.85 -0.33 -41.48
N SER A 157 15.04 0.71 -42.29
CA SER A 157 15.86 0.64 -43.50
C SER A 157 17.21 1.28 -43.26
N GLN A 158 18.16 0.78 -44.03
CA GLN A 158 19.60 0.85 -43.87
C GLN A 158 20.12 2.26 -43.62
N LYS A 159 21.13 2.32 -42.75
CA LYS A 159 22.05 3.44 -42.57
C LYS A 159 22.39 4.07 -43.92
N THR A 160 21.81 5.24 -44.19
CA THR A 160 22.43 6.20 -45.09
C THR A 160 23.30 7.08 -44.21
N GLU A 161 24.58 6.70 -44.12
CA GLU A 161 25.62 7.47 -43.44
C GLU A 161 26.01 8.67 -44.31
N GLU A 162 25.17 9.69 -44.42
CA GLU A 162 25.62 11.01 -44.85
C GLU A 162 24.55 12.06 -44.58
N LEU A 163 24.95 13.14 -43.90
CA LEU A 163 24.15 14.28 -43.48
C LEU A 163 23.13 14.04 -42.35
N SER A 164 23.60 14.18 -41.12
CA SER A 164 23.29 15.36 -40.29
C SER A 164 23.73 15.09 -38.85
N THR A 165 24.25 16.12 -38.17
CA THR A 165 24.72 16.08 -36.79
C THR A 165 23.68 15.46 -35.85
N VAL A 166 23.96 14.23 -35.41
CA VAL A 166 23.09 13.41 -34.55
C VAL A 166 22.84 14.11 -33.22
N ASN A 167 21.58 14.34 -32.90
CA ASN A 167 21.16 14.84 -31.59
C ASN A 167 21.48 13.80 -30.50
N THR A 168 22.41 14.13 -29.62
CA THR A 168 22.97 13.29 -28.55
C THR A 168 21.95 12.86 -27.49
N ASN A 169 20.84 13.58 -27.35
CA ASN A 169 19.82 13.30 -26.33
C ASN A 169 19.04 12.00 -26.62
N ARG A 170 18.87 11.64 -27.90
CA ARG A 170 18.17 10.39 -28.30
C ARG A 170 19.01 9.15 -28.00
N GLY A 171 20.33 9.26 -28.07
CA GLY A 171 21.25 8.20 -27.66
C GLY A 171 21.21 7.97 -26.16
N GLN A 172 21.26 9.06 -25.38
CA GLN A 172 21.24 9.00 -23.91
C GLN A 172 19.96 8.35 -23.35
N GLY A 173 18.78 8.67 -23.92
CA GLY A 173 17.52 8.05 -23.49
C GLY A 173 17.46 6.54 -23.73
N LYS A 174 18.01 6.05 -24.85
CA LYS A 174 18.07 4.61 -25.14
C LYS A 174 19.05 3.88 -24.23
N VAL A 175 20.22 4.48 -23.96
CA VAL A 175 21.21 3.92 -23.03
C VAL A 175 20.62 3.82 -21.63
N MET A 176 19.99 4.89 -21.13
CA MET A 176 19.38 4.89 -19.79
C MET A 176 18.25 3.86 -19.65
N GLN A 177 17.42 3.68 -20.70
CA GLN A 177 16.35 2.68 -20.69
C GLN A 177 16.91 1.25 -20.75
N GLN A 178 18.00 1.04 -21.48
CA GLN A 178 18.68 -0.26 -21.54
C GLN A 178 19.37 -0.59 -20.22
N GLU A 179 20.05 0.37 -19.61
CA GLU A 179 20.67 0.23 -18.28
C GLU A 179 19.63 -0.11 -17.21
N MET A 180 18.46 0.53 -17.23
CA MET A 180 17.35 0.19 -16.31
C MET A 180 16.85 -1.24 -16.52
N ARG A 181 16.69 -1.70 -17.77
CA ARG A 181 16.30 -3.09 -18.06
C ARG A 181 17.36 -4.10 -17.60
N GLU A 182 18.63 -3.81 -17.84
CA GLU A 182 19.74 -4.67 -17.42
C GLU A 182 19.89 -4.72 -15.89
N LYS A 183 19.67 -3.59 -15.20
CA LYS A 183 19.67 -3.53 -13.73
C LYS A 183 18.54 -4.36 -13.14
N MET A 184 17.32 -4.22 -13.64
CA MET A 184 16.16 -5.02 -13.21
C MET A 184 16.38 -6.52 -13.44
N LYS A 185 16.98 -6.89 -14.59
CA LYS A 185 17.31 -8.30 -14.87
C LYS A 185 18.38 -8.83 -13.91
N LYS A 186 19.43 -8.06 -13.64
CA LYS A 186 20.49 -8.45 -12.68
C LYS A 186 19.95 -8.59 -11.26
N GLU A 187 19.08 -7.69 -10.81
CA GLU A 187 18.46 -7.76 -9.49
C GLU A 187 17.53 -8.97 -9.36
N HIS A 188 16.72 -9.26 -10.39
CA HIS A 188 15.89 -10.45 -10.44
C HIS A 188 16.73 -11.74 -10.39
N ASP A 189 17.76 -11.84 -11.23
CA ASP A 189 18.64 -13.02 -11.28
C ASP A 189 19.41 -13.22 -9.96
N ALA A 190 19.81 -12.13 -9.29
CA ALA A 190 20.44 -12.18 -7.97
C ALA A 190 19.47 -12.67 -6.89
N LYS A 191 18.22 -12.21 -6.91
CA LYS A 191 17.18 -12.65 -5.97
C LYS A 191 16.88 -14.14 -6.14
N VAL A 192 16.71 -14.61 -7.39
CA VAL A 192 16.47 -16.03 -7.69
C VAL A 192 17.63 -16.91 -7.21
N LYS A 193 18.88 -16.49 -7.43
CA LYS A 193 20.06 -17.23 -6.92
C LYS A 193 20.07 -17.32 -5.40
N ARG A 194 19.79 -16.21 -4.70
CA ARG A 194 19.75 -16.17 -3.23
C ARG A 194 18.66 -17.06 -2.66
N GLU A 195 17.47 -17.05 -3.27
CA GLU A 195 16.37 -17.94 -2.89
C GLU A 195 16.71 -19.41 -3.13
N LYS A 196 17.36 -19.71 -4.26
CA LYS A 196 17.82 -21.07 -4.57
C LYS A 196 18.86 -21.58 -3.57
N GLU A 197 19.85 -20.76 -3.21
CA GLU A 197 20.87 -21.10 -2.22
C GLU A 197 20.27 -21.32 -0.82
N LEU A 198 19.31 -20.49 -0.40
CA LEU A 198 18.60 -20.66 0.87
C LEU A 198 17.80 -21.96 0.91
N LEU A 199 17.12 -22.31 -0.18
CA LEU A 199 16.33 -23.53 -0.29
C LEU A 199 17.23 -24.79 -0.25
N GLU A 200 18.38 -24.75 -0.93
CA GLU A 200 19.36 -25.84 -0.90
C GLU A 200 20.01 -25.98 0.49
N ALA A 201 20.31 -24.88 1.17
CA ALA A 201 20.83 -24.89 2.53
C ALA A 201 19.83 -25.49 3.54
N ASP A 202 18.53 -25.17 3.41
CA ASP A 202 17.47 -25.75 4.24
C ASP A 202 17.30 -27.26 4.00
N ARG A 203 17.33 -27.69 2.73
CA ARG A 203 17.34 -29.13 2.37
C ARG A 203 18.52 -29.86 3.01
N LEU A 204 19.72 -29.28 2.96
CA LEU A 204 20.91 -29.89 3.55
C LEU A 204 20.84 -29.97 5.09
N ARG A 205 20.21 -28.98 5.75
CA ARG A 205 19.95 -29.01 7.20
C ARG A 205 18.94 -30.09 7.57
N LYS A 206 17.85 -30.20 6.81
CA LYS A 206 16.83 -31.26 6.99
C LYS A 206 17.42 -32.66 6.82
N ASP A 207 18.24 -32.89 5.79
CA ASP A 207 18.92 -34.17 5.57
C ASP A 207 19.92 -34.51 6.69
N LYS A 208 20.69 -33.53 7.17
CA LYS A 208 21.60 -33.74 8.32
C LYS A 208 20.82 -34.05 9.60
N ALA A 209 19.68 -33.40 9.83
CA ALA A 209 18.83 -33.67 10.97
C ALA A 209 18.24 -35.09 10.90
N GLN A 210 17.71 -35.49 9.74
CA GLN A 210 17.18 -36.84 9.52
C GLN A 210 18.26 -37.93 9.66
N LYS A 211 19.47 -37.70 9.18
CA LYS A 211 20.60 -38.64 9.36
C LYS A 211 21.05 -38.73 10.83
N ARG A 212 20.96 -37.63 11.61
CA ARG A 212 21.26 -37.65 13.05
C ARG A 212 20.17 -38.35 13.86
N THR A 213 18.90 -38.20 13.52
CA THR A 213 17.79 -38.87 14.21
C THR A 213 17.80 -40.38 13.95
N GLN A 214 17.99 -40.81 12.69
CA GLN A 214 18.09 -42.24 12.35
C GLN A 214 19.28 -42.95 13.03
N LYS A 215 20.43 -42.27 13.19
CA LYS A 215 21.56 -42.83 13.95
C LYS A 215 21.24 -43.00 15.44
N ARG A 216 20.53 -42.04 16.03
CA ARG A 216 20.15 -42.05 17.45
C ARG A 216 19.08 -43.11 17.75
N GLU A 217 18.22 -43.42 16.79
CA GLU A 217 17.21 -44.47 16.89
C GLU A 217 17.82 -45.88 16.76
N LYS A 218 18.73 -46.09 15.80
CA LYS A 218 19.52 -47.33 15.69
C LYS A 218 20.36 -47.63 16.95
N GLN A 219 20.84 -46.60 17.63
CA GLN A 219 21.62 -46.74 18.87
C GLN A 219 20.74 -47.00 20.11
N ARG A 220 19.42 -46.73 20.04
CA ARG A 220 18.45 -47.03 21.11
C ARG A 220 17.72 -48.36 20.93
N GLY A 221 17.69 -48.90 19.72
CA GLY A 221 17.12 -50.22 19.40
C GLY A 221 18.10 -51.40 19.50
N CYS A 222 19.37 -51.14 19.81
CA CYS A 222 20.36 -52.17 20.16
C CYS A 222 20.73 -51.99 21.64
N GLY A 223 19.83 -52.41 22.52
CA GLY A 223 20.01 -52.52 23.96
C GLY A 223 19.14 -53.65 24.46
#